data_AF-A0A3D0NBU9-F1
#
_entry.id   AF-A0A3D0NBU9-F1
#
_cell.length_a   1.000
_cell.length_b   1.000
_cell.length_c   1.000
_cell.angle_alpha   90.00
_cell.angle_beta   90.00
_cell.angle_gamma   90.00
#
_symmetry.space_group_name_H-M   'P 1'
#
loop_
_entity.id
_entity.type
_entity.pdbx_description
1 polymer ?
#
loop_
_entity_poly.entity_id
_entity_poly.type
_entity_poly.pdbx_seq_one_letter_code
_entity_poly.pdbx_strand_id
1 'polypeptide(L)'
;LRNRIRPDFKVFTGNDLAIDMVMYGSDYLLGLSAFAPDAFARRDAMWAAGDPRFFKLNDVLQYLGAFAFRPPVPAYKHSAAMFLKIQNQIACSVNHPDSPQRPETDTEVLSVIANDLRQLLEESNQ
;
A
#
# COMPACT_ATOMS: atom_id res chain seq x y z
N LEU A 1 12.99 23.28 -6.80
CA LEU A 1 12.30 24.43 -7.44
C LEU A 1 10.95 24.75 -6.77
N ARG A 2 10.02 23.78 -6.65
CA ARG A 2 8.71 23.97 -5.99
C ARG A 2 8.80 24.57 -4.59
N ASN A 3 9.57 23.96 -3.68
CA ASN A 3 9.72 24.45 -2.30
C ASN A 3 10.22 25.90 -2.23
N ARG A 4 10.99 26.35 -3.23
CA ARG A 4 11.53 27.72 -3.31
C ARG A 4 10.51 28.72 -3.86
N ILE A 5 9.69 28.33 -4.83
CA ILE A 5 8.81 29.25 -5.57
C ILE A 5 7.36 29.19 -5.06
N ARG A 6 6.91 28.03 -4.57
CA ARG A 6 5.55 27.77 -4.08
C ARG A 6 5.62 26.85 -2.85
N PRO A 7 6.05 27.37 -1.68
CA PRO A 7 6.19 26.56 -0.46
C PRO A 7 4.86 25.94 -0.02
N ASP A 8 3.74 26.64 -0.20
CA ASP A 8 2.41 26.18 0.21
C ASP A 8 1.73 25.25 -0.80
N PHE A 9 2.29 25.09 -2.00
CA PHE A 9 1.71 24.21 -3.03
C PHE A 9 1.92 22.75 -2.64
N LYS A 10 0.82 22.08 -2.31
CA LYS A 10 0.77 20.65 -2.00
C LYS A 10 0.77 19.82 -3.27
N VAL A 11 1.53 18.73 -3.27
CA VAL A 11 1.62 17.78 -4.37
C VAL A 11 1.23 16.43 -3.82
N PHE A 12 0.19 15.80 -4.36
CA PHE A 12 -0.23 14.46 -3.97
C PHE A 12 0.01 13.51 -5.14
N THR A 13 0.81 12.47 -4.95
CA THR A 13 0.86 11.37 -5.91
C THR A 13 -0.43 10.54 -5.80
N GLY A 14 -1.04 10.24 -6.96
CA GLY A 14 -2.12 9.26 -7.10
C GLY A 14 -1.66 7.99 -7.80
N ASN A 15 -0.34 7.75 -7.86
CA ASN A 15 0.22 6.61 -8.57
C ASN A 15 0.52 5.46 -7.59
N ASP A 16 -0.39 4.48 -7.51
CA ASP A 16 -0.24 3.28 -6.68
C ASP A 16 0.95 2.38 -7.10
N LEU A 17 1.54 2.61 -8.28
CA LEU A 17 2.73 1.92 -8.78
C LEU A 17 4.03 2.69 -8.53
N ALA A 18 3.97 3.85 -7.88
CA ALA A 18 5.14 4.66 -7.53
C ALA A 18 4.92 5.37 -6.19
N ILE A 19 4.86 4.59 -5.10
CA ILE A 19 4.62 5.12 -3.76
C ILE A 19 5.83 5.89 -3.21
N ASP A 20 7.01 5.66 -3.78
CA ASP A 20 8.27 6.34 -3.45
C ASP A 20 8.29 7.83 -3.76
N MET A 21 7.29 8.35 -4.48
CA MET A 21 7.20 9.79 -4.76
C MET A 21 7.21 10.64 -3.47
N VAL A 22 6.86 10.04 -2.32
CA VAL A 22 7.01 10.65 -0.99
C VAL A 22 8.45 11.06 -0.67
N MET A 23 9.42 10.28 -1.12
CA MET A 23 10.85 10.59 -0.97
C MET A 23 11.27 11.78 -1.84
N TYR A 24 10.53 12.05 -2.91
CA TYR A 24 10.78 13.13 -3.87
C TYR A 24 9.93 14.38 -3.61
N GLY A 25 9.24 14.43 -2.48
CA GLY A 25 8.57 15.63 -1.97
C GLY A 25 7.08 15.75 -2.31
N SER A 26 6.41 14.65 -2.68
CA SER A 26 4.95 14.59 -2.70
C SER A 26 4.38 14.06 -1.39
N ASP A 27 3.21 14.53 -0.98
CA ASP A 27 2.28 13.74 -0.18
C ASP A 27 1.58 12.70 -1.10
N TYR A 28 0.57 11.97 -0.62
CA TYR A 28 -0.10 10.95 -1.45
C TYR A 28 -1.60 10.82 -1.17
N LEU A 29 -2.34 10.38 -2.19
CA LEU A 29 -3.72 9.93 -2.10
C LEU A 29 -3.84 8.64 -2.94
N LEU A 30 -3.75 7.49 -2.28
CA LEU A 30 -3.58 6.19 -2.93
C LEU A 30 -4.75 5.27 -2.67
N GLY A 31 -5.12 4.45 -3.66
CA GLY A 31 -6.02 3.32 -3.43
C GLY A 31 -5.33 2.22 -2.62
N LEU A 32 -4.02 2.06 -2.81
CA LEU A 32 -3.19 1.07 -2.13
C LEU A 32 -3.15 1.26 -0.61
N SER A 33 -3.22 2.51 -0.11
CA SER A 33 -3.23 2.76 1.33
C SER A 33 -4.47 2.19 2.03
N ALA A 34 -5.54 1.86 1.29
CA ALA A 34 -6.71 1.19 1.86
C ALA A 34 -6.45 -0.28 2.25
N PHE A 35 -5.36 -0.90 1.77
CA PHE A 35 -5.03 -2.29 2.07
C PHE A 35 -4.43 -2.45 3.48
N ALA A 36 -3.61 -1.49 3.90
CA ALA A 36 -2.87 -1.52 5.17
C ALA A 36 -2.58 -0.08 5.66
N PRO A 37 -3.60 0.68 6.10
CA PRO A 37 -3.43 2.08 6.48
C PRO A 37 -2.44 2.28 7.65
N ASP A 38 -2.38 1.31 8.57
CA ASP A 38 -1.42 1.24 9.67
C ASP A 38 0.03 1.08 9.17
N ALA A 39 0.26 0.21 8.18
CA ALA A 39 1.57 0.05 7.55
C ALA A 39 2.04 1.31 6.84
N PHE A 40 1.14 2.01 6.13
CA PHE A 40 1.43 3.30 5.52
C PHE A 40 1.77 4.37 6.56
N ALA A 41 1.00 4.46 7.65
CA ALA A 41 1.29 5.39 8.74
C ALA A 41 2.65 5.08 9.39
N ARG A 42 2.99 3.80 9.60
CA ARG A 42 4.27 3.40 10.16
C ARG A 42 5.43 3.72 9.23
N ARG A 43 5.27 3.47 7.92
CA ARG A 43 6.23 3.84 6.89
C ARG A 43 6.52 5.34 6.93
N ASP A 44 5.47 6.17 6.98
CA ASP A 44 5.61 7.63 7.00
C ASP A 44 6.34 8.12 8.26
N ALA A 45 6.04 7.52 9.41
CA ALA A 45 6.75 7.81 10.66
C ALA A 45 8.24 7.46 10.57
N MET A 46 8.60 6.32 9.98
CA MET A 46 10.00 5.93 9.75
C MET A 46 10.71 6.91 8.81
N TRP A 47 10.06 7.33 7.72
CA TRP A 47 10.62 8.32 6.80
C TRP A 47 10.90 9.64 7.50
N ALA A 48 9.94 10.15 8.27
CA ALA A 48 10.09 11.38 9.03
C ALA A 48 11.21 11.30 10.09
N ALA A 49 11.43 10.12 10.66
CA ALA A 49 12.49 9.87 11.65
C ALA A 49 13.88 9.59 11.03
N GLY A 50 13.98 9.44 9.70
CA GLY A 50 15.21 9.01 9.03
C GLY A 50 15.60 7.56 9.34
N ASP A 51 14.63 6.72 9.73
CA ASP A 51 14.84 5.33 10.08
C ASP A 51 15.04 4.46 8.82
N PRO A 52 16.19 3.76 8.65
CA PRO A 52 16.45 2.96 7.46
C PRO A 52 15.51 1.76 7.31
N ARG A 53 14.77 1.35 8.36
CA ARG A 53 13.71 0.33 8.25
C ARG A 53 12.59 0.75 7.29
N PHE A 54 12.46 2.05 7.01
CA PHE A 54 11.59 2.61 5.99
C PHE A 54 11.69 1.86 4.66
N PHE A 55 12.91 1.62 4.15
CA PHE A 55 13.09 1.08 2.80
C PHE A 55 12.49 -0.31 2.67
N LYS A 56 12.73 -1.19 3.65
CA LYS A 56 12.18 -2.55 3.65
C LYS A 56 10.65 -2.54 3.72
N LEU A 57 10.06 -1.72 4.60
CA LEU A 57 8.60 -1.61 4.70
C LEU A 57 7.99 -1.02 3.42
N ASN A 58 8.62 0.01 2.86
CA ASN A 58 8.20 0.60 1.61
C ASN A 58 8.26 -0.38 0.43
N ASP A 59 9.31 -1.19 0.32
CA ASP A 59 9.45 -2.19 -0.76
C ASP A 59 8.33 -3.23 -0.72
N VAL A 60 7.96 -3.72 0.47
CA VAL A 60 6.84 -4.67 0.62
C VAL A 60 5.50 -4.00 0.24
N LEU A 61 5.28 -2.75 0.65
CA LEU A 61 4.10 -1.99 0.25
C LEU A 61 4.09 -1.74 -1.27
N GLN A 62 5.22 -1.41 -1.88
CA GLN A 62 5.34 -1.20 -3.32
C GLN A 62 5.10 -2.50 -4.09
N TYR A 63 5.54 -3.64 -3.56
CA TYR A 63 5.24 -4.96 -4.12
C TYR A 63 3.74 -5.30 -4.04
N LEU A 64 3.07 -4.99 -2.93
CA LEU A 64 1.61 -5.10 -2.82
C LEU A 64 0.91 -4.26 -3.91
N GLY A 65 1.37 -3.03 -4.12
CA GLY A 65 0.89 -2.16 -5.20
C GLY A 65 1.06 -2.78 -6.58
N ALA A 66 2.28 -3.21 -6.91
CA ALA A 66 2.59 -3.84 -8.19
C ALA A 66 1.72 -5.08 -8.46
N PHE A 67 1.50 -5.92 -7.45
CA PHE A 67 0.68 -7.11 -7.57
C PHE A 67 -0.82 -6.80 -7.69
N ALA A 68 -1.35 -5.90 -6.85
CA ALA A 68 -2.78 -5.61 -6.78
C ALA A 68 -3.28 -4.77 -7.97
N PHE A 69 -2.45 -3.85 -8.48
CA PHE A 69 -2.80 -2.94 -9.58
C PHE A 69 -2.40 -3.46 -10.97
N ARG A 70 -1.99 -4.73 -11.08
CA ARG A 70 -1.74 -5.38 -12.39
C ARG A 70 -3.00 -5.41 -13.27
N PRO A 71 -2.89 -5.36 -14.61
CA PRO A 71 -4.08 -5.41 -15.47
C PRO A 71 -4.99 -6.63 -15.21
N PRO A 72 -6.33 -6.47 -15.32
CA PRO A 72 -7.04 -5.21 -15.46
C PRO A 72 -7.03 -4.42 -14.13
N VAL A 73 -6.62 -3.14 -14.18
CA VAL A 73 -6.44 -2.30 -12.98
C VAL A 73 -7.68 -2.29 -12.07
N PRO A 74 -8.93 -2.16 -12.57
CA PRO A 74 -10.11 -2.12 -11.70
C PRO A 74 -10.31 -3.36 -10.79
N ALA A 75 -9.68 -4.50 -11.11
CA ALA A 75 -9.71 -5.69 -10.28
C ALA A 75 -8.95 -5.54 -8.93
N TYR A 76 -8.20 -4.45 -8.74
CA TYR A 76 -7.53 -4.17 -7.46
C TYR A 76 -8.53 -4.15 -6.29
N LYS A 77 -9.80 -3.79 -6.53
CA LYS A 77 -10.86 -3.83 -5.51
C LYS A 77 -11.08 -5.25 -4.96
N HIS A 78 -10.98 -6.27 -5.82
CA HIS A 78 -11.04 -7.66 -5.34
C HIS A 78 -9.78 -8.00 -4.55
N SER A 79 -8.59 -7.63 -5.04
CA SER A 79 -7.33 -7.80 -4.29
C SER A 79 -7.38 -7.13 -2.91
N ALA A 80 -7.96 -5.93 -2.80
CA ALA A 80 -8.14 -5.21 -1.54
C ALA A 80 -9.03 -6.00 -0.58
N ALA A 81 -10.18 -6.48 -1.06
CA ALA A 81 -11.10 -7.27 -0.26
C ALA A 81 -10.48 -8.62 0.17
N MET A 82 -9.74 -9.30 -0.71
CA MET A 82 -8.97 -10.50 -0.38
C MET A 82 -7.94 -10.23 0.71
N PHE A 83 -7.16 -9.15 0.56
CA PHE A 83 -6.12 -8.77 1.50
C PHE A 83 -6.69 -8.38 2.88
N LEU A 84 -7.77 -7.62 2.92
CA LEU A 84 -8.47 -7.25 4.16
C LEU A 84 -9.09 -8.48 4.84
N LYS A 85 -9.61 -9.45 4.07
CA LYS A 85 -10.12 -10.72 4.61
C LYS A 85 -8.99 -11.55 5.23
N ILE A 86 -7.83 -11.67 4.56
CA ILE A 86 -6.64 -12.36 5.07
C ILE A 86 -6.19 -11.76 6.42
N GLN A 87 -6.30 -10.44 6.57
CA GLN A 87 -6.00 -9.72 7.81
C GLN A 87 -7.16 -9.73 8.83
N ASN A 88 -8.23 -10.48 8.59
CA ASN A 88 -9.43 -10.57 9.42
C ASN A 88 -10.14 -9.22 9.66
N GLN A 89 -10.00 -8.25 8.76
CA GLN A 89 -10.65 -6.93 8.84
C GLN A 89 -12.08 -6.95 8.29
N ILE A 90 -12.37 -7.86 7.36
CA ILE A 90 -13.70 -8.06 6.77
C ILE A 90 -14.03 -9.56 6.66
N ALA A 91 -15.32 -9.89 6.65
CA ALA A 91 -15.77 -11.29 6.66
C ALA A 91 -15.59 -12.03 5.32
N CYS A 92 -15.64 -11.32 4.19
CA CYS A 92 -15.53 -11.92 2.86
C CYS A 92 -14.86 -10.99 1.86
N SER A 93 -14.37 -11.55 0.75
CA SER A 93 -13.74 -10.79 -0.33
C SER A 93 -14.68 -10.49 -1.50
N VAL A 94 -15.97 -10.82 -1.39
CA VAL A 94 -16.94 -10.64 -2.47
C VAL A 94 -17.12 -9.16 -2.76
N ASN A 95 -16.92 -8.75 -4.01
CA ASN A 95 -17.18 -7.41 -4.50
C ASN A 95 -18.46 -7.36 -5.33
N HIS A 96 -18.80 -6.19 -5.87
CA HIS A 96 -19.96 -6.04 -6.76
C HIS A 96 -19.87 -7.01 -7.95
N PRO A 97 -20.96 -7.71 -8.35
CA PRO A 97 -20.92 -8.73 -9.41
C PRO A 97 -20.30 -8.26 -10.73
N ASP A 98 -20.54 -6.99 -11.11
CA ASP A 98 -19.99 -6.40 -12.34
C ASP A 98 -18.53 -5.94 -12.22
N SER A 99 -17.92 -6.05 -11.03
CA SER A 99 -16.51 -5.71 -10.85
C SER A 99 -15.61 -6.86 -11.29
N PRO A 100 -14.51 -6.58 -12.03
CA PRO A 100 -13.54 -7.61 -12.36
C PRO A 100 -13.03 -8.34 -11.11
N GLN A 101 -12.91 -9.66 -11.21
CA GLN A 101 -12.42 -10.51 -10.15
C GLN A 101 -10.99 -10.98 -10.43
N ARG A 102 -10.20 -11.08 -9.36
CA ARG A 102 -8.96 -11.86 -9.30
C ARG A 102 -9.20 -13.37 -9.13
N PRO A 103 -8.29 -14.22 -9.63
CA PRO A 103 -8.34 -15.66 -9.37
C PRO A 103 -8.04 -15.96 -7.90
N GLU A 104 -8.54 -17.10 -7.40
CA GLU A 104 -8.34 -17.52 -6.00
C GLU A 104 -6.87 -17.73 -5.64
N THR A 105 -6.02 -18.07 -6.63
CA THR A 105 -4.57 -18.24 -6.46
C THR A 105 -3.86 -16.97 -5.99
N ASP A 106 -4.45 -15.78 -6.17
CA ASP A 106 -3.91 -14.54 -5.61
C ASP A 106 -3.83 -14.58 -4.08
N THR A 107 -4.69 -15.37 -3.42
CA THR A 107 -4.74 -15.48 -1.96
C THR A 107 -3.39 -15.89 -1.39
N GLU A 108 -2.67 -16.79 -2.05
CA GLU A 108 -1.37 -17.29 -1.58
C GLU A 108 -0.33 -16.16 -1.56
N VAL A 109 -0.21 -15.42 -2.66
CA VAL A 109 0.72 -14.29 -2.78
C VAL A 109 0.36 -13.18 -1.79
N LEU A 110 -0.93 -12.83 -1.70
CA LEU A 110 -1.41 -11.82 -0.77
C LEU A 110 -1.19 -12.22 0.70
N SER A 111 -1.26 -13.52 1.02
CA SER A 111 -1.01 -14.02 2.38
C SER A 111 0.46 -13.91 2.77
N VAL A 112 1.38 -14.17 1.83
CA VAL A 112 2.82 -13.95 2.05
C VAL A 112 3.08 -12.47 2.33
N ILE A 113 2.58 -11.58 1.48
CA ILE A 113 2.75 -10.12 1.66
C ILE A 113 2.16 -9.66 3.00
N ALA A 114 0.97 -10.15 3.39
CA ALA A 114 0.34 -9.80 4.65
C ALA A 114 1.17 -10.25 5.86
N ASN A 115 1.78 -11.44 5.79
CA ASN A 115 2.65 -11.94 6.84
C ASN A 115 3.96 -11.14 6.94
N ASP A 116 4.57 -10.80 5.80
CA ASP A 116 5.77 -9.96 5.77
C ASP A 116 5.50 -8.58 6.39
N LEU A 117 4.36 -7.96 6.04
CA LEU A 117 3.95 -6.69 6.64
C LEU A 117 3.72 -6.80 8.15
N ARG A 118 3.05 -7.87 8.61
CA ARG A 118 2.82 -8.10 10.05
C ARG A 118 4.15 -8.21 10.80
N GLN A 119 5.08 -9.01 10.30
CA GLN A 119 6.39 -9.18 10.92
C GLN A 119 7.16 -7.85 10.98
N LEU A 120 7.16 -7.09 9.89
CA LEU A 120 7.82 -5.78 9.85
C LEU A 120 7.21 -4.78 10.83
N LEU A 121 5.89 -4.79 10.99
CA LEU A 121 5.20 -3.94 11.94
C LEU A 121 5.55 -4.32 13.38
N GLU A 122 5.59 -5.62 13.70
CA GLU A 122 6.01 -6.13 15.02
C GLU A 122 7.46 -5.74 15.33
N GLU A 123 8.39 -5.94 14.38
CA GLU A 123 9.80 -5.54 14.48
C GLU A 123 9.98 -4.03 14.68
N SER A 124 9.06 -3.23 14.13
CA SER A 124 9.15 -1.77 14.24
C SER A 124 8.70 -1.24 15.60
N ASN A 125 7.84 -1.97 16.31
CA ASN A 125 7.34 -1.56 17.62
C ASN A 125 8.31 -1.88 18.78
N GLN A 126 9.41 -2.55 18.45
CA GLN A 126 10.56 -2.78 19.34
C GLN A 126 11.61 -1.68 19.13
#